data_AF-A0A1G1VGH4-F1
#
_entry.id   AF-A0A1G1VGH4-F1
#
_cell.length_a   1.000
_cell.length_b   1.000
_cell.length_c   1.000
_cell.angle_alpha   90.00
_cell.angle_beta   90.00
_cell.angle_gamma   90.00
#
_symmetry.space_group_name_H-M   'P 1'
#
loop_
_entity.id
_entity.type
_entity.pdbx_description
1 polymer ?
#
loop_
_entity_poly.entity_id
_entity_poly.type
_entity_poly.pdbx_seq_one_letter_code
_entity_poly.pdbx_strand_id
1 'polypeptide(L)'
;MTHVSRRKIPDKTKAVLLDALTYGFSNLKPTQTRKILSTLLTNTETIMLAKRLGIAYLLKENAQEVDIAEILKTTRQTVARIRLQLDAGSPESREFLIQKLAKWERVSMFKSLLKTVGLGLAKEFAKNLGRI
;
A
#
# COMPACT_ATOMS: atom_id res chain seq x y z
N MET A 1 0.38 -15.19 -1.08
CA MET A 1 1.19 -14.98 0.14
C MET A 1 2.57 -15.52 -0.14
N THR A 2 3.63 -14.86 0.34
CA THR A 2 5.01 -15.31 0.10
C THR A 2 5.30 -16.55 0.95
N HIS A 3 5.92 -17.56 0.34
CA HIS A 3 6.34 -18.76 1.03
C HIS A 3 7.60 -18.43 1.85
N VAL A 4 7.42 -18.04 3.10
CA VAL A 4 8.55 -17.82 4.01
C VAL A 4 9.10 -19.18 4.43
N SER A 5 10.39 -19.39 4.19
CA SER A 5 11.09 -20.63 4.55
C SER A 5 10.88 -20.98 6.02
N ARG A 6 10.66 -22.27 6.32
CA ARG A 6 10.56 -22.78 7.70
C ARG A 6 11.90 -22.72 8.45
N ARG A 7 13.01 -22.55 7.72
CA ARG A 7 14.35 -22.37 8.32
C ARG A 7 14.44 -20.97 8.91
N LYS A 8 14.46 -20.90 10.24
CA LYS A 8 14.53 -19.63 10.97
C LYS A 8 15.93 -19.05 10.88
N ILE A 9 16.01 -17.75 10.64
CA ILE A 9 17.24 -16.96 10.71
C ILE A 9 17.42 -16.56 12.19
N PRO A 10 18.62 -16.68 12.78
CA PRO A 10 18.87 -16.19 14.13
C PRO A 10 18.58 -14.70 14.27
N ASP A 11 18.03 -14.26 15.41
CA ASP A 11 17.59 -12.87 15.60
C ASP A 11 18.72 -11.85 15.40
N LYS A 12 19.95 -12.20 15.83
CA LYS A 12 21.14 -11.37 15.59
C LYS A 12 21.42 -11.17 14.11
N THR A 13 21.35 -12.24 13.32
CA THR A 13 21.54 -12.18 11.87
C THR A 13 20.42 -11.38 11.21
N LYS A 14 19.18 -11.57 11.66
CA LYS A 14 18.03 -10.81 11.17
C LYS A 14 18.19 -9.30 11.41
N ALA A 15 18.66 -8.90 12.59
CA ALA A 15 18.92 -7.50 12.91
C ALA A 15 19.94 -6.88 11.94
N VAL A 16 21.08 -7.55 11.73
CA VAL A 16 22.12 -7.09 10.78
C VAL A 16 21.57 -6.96 9.36
N LEU A 17 20.72 -7.89 8.91
CA LEU A 17 20.10 -7.82 7.59
C LEU A 17 19.13 -6.63 7.46
N LEU A 18 18.37 -6.32 8.52
CA LEU A 18 17.46 -5.18 8.53
C LEU A 18 18.23 -3.85 8.54
N ASP A 19 19.35 -3.78 9.25
CA ASP A 19 20.22 -2.60 9.27
C ASP A 19 20.85 -2.37 7.90
N ALA A 20 21.38 -3.43 7.27
CA ALA A 20 21.93 -3.37 5.92
C ALA A 20 20.87 -2.94 4.89
N LEU A 21 19.64 -3.47 5.01
CA LEU A 21 18.52 -3.07 4.16
C LEU A 21 18.19 -1.58 4.33
N THR A 22 18.08 -1.12 5.58
CA THR A 22 17.78 0.28 5.91
C THR A 22 18.85 1.22 5.38
N TYR A 23 20.12 0.85 5.56
CA TYR A 23 21.25 1.59 5.01
C TYR A 23 21.18 1.68 3.48
N GLY A 24 20.87 0.58 2.79
CA GLY A 24 20.70 0.55 1.34
C GLY A 24 19.60 1.48 0.81
N PHE A 25 18.58 1.81 1.62
CA PHE A 25 17.51 2.74 1.26
C PHE A 25 17.75 4.20 1.70
N SER A 26 18.85 4.47 2.40
CA SER A 26 19.13 5.79 2.97
C SER A 26 19.66 6.78 1.92
N ASN A 27 19.23 8.05 1.99
CA ASN A 27 19.71 9.17 1.16
C ASN A 27 19.62 8.98 -0.37
N LEU A 28 18.67 8.17 -0.85
CA LEU A 28 18.49 7.90 -2.28
C LEU A 28 17.66 8.98 -2.99
N LYS A 29 18.01 9.28 -4.24
CA LYS A 29 17.13 9.99 -5.19
C LYS A 29 16.03 9.05 -5.71
N PRO A 30 14.84 9.55 -6.10
CA PRO A 30 13.74 8.70 -6.58
C PRO A 30 14.11 7.73 -7.72
N THR A 31 14.99 8.14 -8.63
CA THR A 31 15.48 7.28 -9.73
C THR A 31 16.35 6.14 -9.23
N GLN A 32 17.17 6.36 -8.20
CA GLN A 32 18.00 5.33 -7.57
C GLN A 32 17.13 4.37 -6.76
N THR A 33 16.16 4.88 -6.01
CA THR A 33 15.19 4.06 -5.26
C THR A 33 14.44 3.10 -6.18
N ARG A 34 13.98 3.57 -7.35
CA ARG A 34 13.29 2.71 -8.32
C ARG A 34 14.20 1.57 -8.83
N LYS A 35 15.47 1.87 -9.14
CA LYS A 35 16.44 0.84 -9.57
C LYS A 35 16.68 -0.20 -8.48
N ILE A 36 16.91 0.24 -7.25
CA ILE A 36 17.12 -0.66 -6.09
C ILE A 36 15.90 -1.53 -5.86
N LEU A 37 14.68 -0.97 -5.89
CA LEU A 37 13.45 -1.74 -5.76
C LEU A 37 13.33 -2.80 -6.86
N SER A 38 13.62 -2.48 -8.12
CA SER A 38 13.57 -3.47 -9.21
C SER A 38 14.66 -4.54 -9.15
N THR A 39 15.76 -4.28 -8.42
CA THR A 39 16.83 -5.26 -8.22
C THR A 39 16.51 -6.20 -7.05
N LEU A 40 15.93 -5.67 -5.97
CA LEU A 40 15.66 -6.45 -4.75
C LEU A 40 14.32 -7.19 -4.80
N LEU A 41 13.34 -6.65 -5.52
CA LEU A 41 11.97 -7.15 -5.54
C LEU A 41 11.60 -7.66 -6.92
N THR A 42 10.81 -8.73 -6.93
CA THR A 42 10.11 -9.15 -8.14
C THR A 42 9.05 -8.12 -8.55
N ASN A 43 8.60 -8.19 -9.81
CA ASN A 43 7.49 -7.37 -10.30
C ASN A 43 6.22 -7.55 -9.44
N THR A 44 5.93 -8.79 -9.04
CA THR A 44 4.78 -9.11 -8.19
C THR A 44 4.90 -8.44 -6.81
N GLU A 45 6.06 -8.55 -6.16
CA GLU A 45 6.30 -7.92 -4.86
C GLU A 45 6.24 -6.40 -4.93
N THR A 46 6.78 -5.82 -6.01
CA THR A 46 6.71 -4.37 -6.26
C THR A 46 5.26 -3.91 -6.36
N ILE A 47 4.42 -4.60 -7.15
CA ILE A 47 2.98 -4.28 -7.27
C ILE A 47 2.27 -4.47 -5.93
N MET A 48 2.60 -5.52 -5.17
CA MET A 48 2.02 -5.76 -3.85
C MET A 48 2.35 -4.64 -2.87
N LEU A 49 3.60 -4.15 -2.83
CA LEU A 49 3.99 -3.01 -2.01
C LEU A 49 3.28 -1.73 -2.44
N ALA A 50 3.19 -1.48 -3.75
CA ALA A 50 2.46 -0.33 -4.29
C ALA A 50 0.97 -0.34 -3.88
N LYS A 51 0.32 -1.51 -3.95
CA LYS A 51 -1.07 -1.68 -3.47
C LYS A 51 -1.18 -1.42 -1.97
N ARG A 52 -0.26 -1.92 -1.15
CA ARG A 52 -0.26 -1.67 0.30
C ARG A 52 -0.13 -0.18 0.63
N LEU A 53 0.75 0.52 -0.09
CA LEU A 53 0.91 1.96 0.02
C LEU A 53 -0.37 2.71 -0.36
N GLY A 54 -1.03 2.29 -1.45
CA GLY A 54 -2.32 2.83 -1.86
C GLY A 54 -3.40 2.61 -0.80
N ILE A 55 -3.48 1.41 -0.20
CA ILE A 55 -4.43 1.10 0.88
C ILE A 55 -4.20 2.03 2.07
N ALA A 56 -2.94 2.20 2.51
CA ALA A 56 -2.61 3.09 3.62
C ALA A 56 -3.05 4.53 3.37
N TYR A 57 -2.84 5.04 2.16
CA TYR A 57 -3.27 6.36 1.77
C TYR A 57 -4.81 6.50 1.74
N LEU A 58 -5.51 5.54 1.14
CA LEU A 58 -6.97 5.59 1.02
C LEU A 58 -7.69 5.44 2.36
N LEU A 59 -7.14 4.64 3.27
CA LEU A 59 -7.65 4.55 4.64
C LEU A 59 -7.51 5.88 5.38
N LYS A 60 -6.43 6.63 5.18
CA LYS A 60 -6.25 7.98 5.75
C LYS A 60 -7.27 8.99 5.22
N GLU A 61 -7.64 8.87 3.94
CA GLU A 61 -8.70 9.69 3.32
C GLU A 61 -10.12 9.20 3.67
N ASN A 62 -10.26 8.27 4.63
CA ASN A 62 -11.53 7.70 5.11
C ASN A 62 -12.36 6.97 4.02
N ALA A 63 -11.72 6.41 2.99
CA ALA A 63 -12.41 5.58 2.01
C ALA A 63 -12.89 4.26 2.64
N GLN A 64 -14.04 3.76 2.16
CA GLN A 64 -14.60 2.49 2.66
C GLN A 64 -13.77 1.30 2.20
N GLU A 65 -13.63 0.27 3.04
CA GLU A 65 -12.79 -0.89 2.74
C GLU A 65 -13.23 -1.64 1.48
N VAL A 66 -14.53 -1.63 1.16
CA VAL A 66 -15.06 -2.23 -0.07
C VAL A 66 -14.55 -1.50 -1.31
N ASP A 67 -14.59 -0.17 -1.30
CA ASP A 67 -14.17 0.65 -2.45
C ASP A 67 -12.66 0.49 -2.65
N ILE A 68 -11.88 0.52 -1.57
CA ILE A 68 -10.43 0.30 -1.61
C ILE A 68 -10.11 -1.06 -2.24
N ALA A 69 -10.84 -2.11 -1.83
CA ALA A 69 -10.64 -3.46 -2.36
C ALA A 69 -10.88 -3.51 -3.86
N GLU A 70 -11.93 -2.84 -4.34
CA GLU A 70 -12.30 -2.82 -5.75
C GLU A 70 -11.35 -1.99 -6.61
N ILE A 71 -10.96 -0.79 -6.16
CA ILE A 71 -10.05 0.12 -6.85
C ILE A 71 -8.69 -0.54 -7.04
N LEU A 72 -8.16 -1.11 -5.96
CA LEU A 72 -6.81 -1.67 -5.93
C LEU A 72 -6.77 -3.15 -6.34
N LYS A 73 -7.93 -3.72 -6.73
CA LYS A 73 -8.09 -5.12 -7.12
C LYS A 73 -7.41 -6.03 -6.10
N THR A 74 -7.86 -5.90 -4.85
CA THR A 74 -7.41 -6.69 -3.69
C THR A 74 -8.63 -7.21 -2.96
N THR A 75 -8.44 -8.09 -1.97
CA THR A 75 -9.54 -8.58 -1.16
C THR A 75 -9.83 -7.65 0.03
N ARG A 76 -11.08 -7.59 0.50
CA ARG A 76 -11.44 -6.83 1.72
C ARG A 76 -10.62 -7.29 2.94
N GLN A 77 -10.35 -8.59 3.05
CA GLN A 77 -9.51 -9.15 4.11
C GLN A 77 -8.07 -8.60 4.07
N THR A 78 -7.56 -8.29 2.87
CA THR A 78 -6.24 -7.68 2.71
C THR A 78 -6.25 -6.23 3.19
N VAL A 79 -7.31 -5.48 2.87
CA VAL A 79 -7.50 -4.10 3.34
C VAL A 79 -7.60 -4.06 4.86
N ALA A 80 -8.47 -4.90 5.45
CA ALA A 80 -8.63 -5.01 6.90
C ALA A 80 -7.31 -5.38 7.61
N ARG A 81 -6.55 -6.33 7.06
CA ARG A 81 -5.24 -6.70 7.63
C ARG A 81 -4.25 -5.53 7.63
N ILE A 82 -4.21 -4.75 6.55
CA ILE A 82 -3.32 -3.60 6.46
C ILE A 82 -3.77 -2.50 7.40
N ARG A 83 -5.08 -2.26 7.54
CA ARG A 83 -5.62 -1.33 8.53
C ARG A 83 -5.13 -1.69 9.94
N LEU A 84 -5.30 -2.95 10.34
CA LEU A 84 -4.81 -3.45 11.64
C LEU A 84 -3.30 -3.27 11.81
N GLN A 85 -2.50 -3.51 10.76
CA GLN A 85 -1.05 -3.30 10.79
C GLN A 85 -0.68 -1.82 10.96
N LEU A 86 -1.42 -0.91 10.33
CA LEU A 86 -1.20 0.53 10.45
C LEU A 86 -1.64 1.05 11.83
N ASP A 87 -2.68 0.47 12.42
CA ASP A 87 -3.18 0.84 13.75
C ASP A 87 -2.29 0.29 14.88
N ALA A 88 -1.68 -0.87 14.67
CA ALA A 88 -0.70 -1.45 15.61
C ALA A 88 0.69 -0.82 15.52
N GLY A 89 1.00 -0.10 14.43
CA GLY A 89 2.27 0.59 14.23
C GLY A 89 2.39 1.90 15.01
N SER A 90 3.57 2.50 15.01
CA SER A 90 3.79 3.83 15.59
C SER A 90 2.95 4.89 14.83
N PRO A 91 2.13 5.70 15.53
CA PRO A 91 1.38 6.79 14.92
C PRO A 91 2.27 7.78 14.16
N GLU A 92 3.46 8.05 14.68
CA GLU A 92 4.45 8.97 14.10
C GLU A 92 4.96 8.45 12.76
N SER A 93 5.28 7.15 12.69
CA SER A 93 5.76 6.50 11.47
C SER A 93 4.70 6.49 10.38
N ARG A 94 3.44 6.25 10.76
CA ARG A 94 2.29 6.31 9.86
C ARG A 94 2.09 7.71 9.33
N GLU A 95 2.09 8.71 10.20
CA GLU A 95 1.87 10.10 9.81
C GLU A 95 3.02 10.60 8.90
N PHE A 96 4.27 10.24 9.20
CA PHE A 96 5.41 10.55 8.35
C PHE A 96 5.26 9.97 6.93
N LEU A 97 4.83 8.71 6.81
CA LEU A 97 4.57 8.08 5.52
C LEU A 97 3.49 8.85 4.74
N ILE A 98 2.38 9.19 5.40
CA ILE A 98 1.28 9.94 4.80
C ILE A 98 1.72 11.33 4.35
N GLN A 99 2.49 12.06 5.17
CA GLN A 99 2.98 13.39 4.82
C GLN A 99 3.91 13.36 3.60
N LYS A 100 4.76 12.34 3.50
CA LYS A 100 5.59 12.15 2.30
C LYS A 100 4.74 11.89 1.06
N LEU A 101 3.67 11.11 1.19
CA LEU A 101 2.76 10.86 0.08
C LEU A 101 1.95 12.10 -0.31
N ALA A 102 1.46 12.88 0.66
CA ALA A 102 0.67 14.09 0.40
C ALA A 102 1.44 15.14 -0.42
N LYS A 103 2.77 15.21 -0.27
CA LYS A 103 3.66 16.07 -1.04
C LYS A 103 3.92 15.58 -2.46
N TRP A 104 3.47 14.37 -2.82
CA TRP A 104 3.64 13.84 -4.16
C TRP A 104 2.66 14.53 -5.11
N GLU A 105 3.20 15.22 -6.12
CA GLU A 105 2.44 16.04 -7.09
C GLU A 105 1.30 15.28 -7.79
N ARG A 106 1.35 13.95 -7.81
CA ARG A 106 0.34 13.09 -8.44
C ARG A 106 -0.75 12.57 -7.49
N VAL A 107 -0.77 13.02 -6.24
CA VAL A 107 -1.87 12.69 -5.31
C VAL A 107 -3.23 13.08 -5.88
N SER A 108 -3.30 14.18 -6.64
CA SER A 108 -4.52 14.62 -7.34
C SER A 108 -5.04 13.59 -8.35
N MET A 109 -4.15 12.89 -9.07
CA MET A 109 -4.51 11.75 -9.94
C MET A 109 -5.01 10.55 -9.12
N PHE A 110 -4.44 10.32 -7.94
CA PHE A 110 -4.94 9.28 -7.05
C PHE A 110 -6.35 9.60 -6.54
N LYS A 111 -6.62 10.87 -6.23
CA LYS A 111 -7.96 11.38 -5.87
C LYS A 111 -8.96 11.32 -7.01
N SER A 112 -8.54 11.49 -8.27
CA SER A 112 -9.45 11.35 -9.42
C SER A 112 -9.81 9.90 -9.69
N LEU A 113 -8.89 8.94 -9.48
CA LEU A 113 -9.22 7.51 -9.52
C LEU A 113 -10.33 7.14 -8.52
N LEU A 114 -10.31 7.73 -7.32
CA LEU A 114 -11.39 7.55 -6.34
C LEU A 114 -12.74 8.04 -6.85
N LYS A 115 -12.79 9.25 -7.44
CA LYS A 115 -14.02 9.83 -7.97
C LYS A 115 -14.61 8.99 -9.11
N THR A 116 -13.76 8.50 -10.02
CA THR A 116 -14.20 7.69 -11.16
C THR A 116 -14.78 6.36 -10.71
N VAL A 117 -14.17 5.70 -9.71
CA VAL A 117 -14.70 4.44 -9.20
C VAL A 117 -15.95 4.65 -8.35
N GLY A 118 -16.02 5.70 -7.53
CA GLY A 118 -17.25 6.05 -6.81
C GLY A 118 -18.45 6.34 -7.73
N LEU A 119 -18.21 7.00 -8.89
CA LEU A 119 -19.24 7.23 -9.91
C LEU A 119 -19.61 5.95 -10.68
N GLY A 120 -18.65 5.05 -10.93
CA GLY A 120 -18.89 3.74 -11.53
C GLY A 120 -19.74 2.84 -10.65
N LEU A 121 -19.41 2.78 -9.36
CA LEU A 121 -20.15 2.04 -8.35
C LEU A 121 -21.56 2.60 -8.15
N ALA A 122 -21.71 3.92 -8.00
CA ALA A 122 -23.02 4.55 -7.87
C ALA A 122 -23.95 4.23 -9.07
N LYS A 123 -23.39 4.18 -10.29
CA LYS A 123 -24.14 3.74 -11.48
C LYS A 123 -24.49 2.26 -11.47
N GLU A 124 -23.60 1.40 -10.98
CA GLU A 124 -23.83 -0.04 -10.90
C GLU A 124 -24.86 -0.41 -9.82
N PHE A 125 -24.82 0.27 -8.67
CA PHE A 125 -25.84 0.20 -7.62
C PHE A 125 -27.21 0.70 -8.12
N ALA A 126 -27.27 1.85 -8.81
CA ALA A 126 -28.51 2.36 -9.38
C ALA A 126 -29.12 1.42 -10.44
N LYS A 127 -28.28 0.78 -11.25
CA LYS A 127 -28.70 -0.20 -12.27
C LYS A 127 -29.26 -1.49 -11.67
N ASN A 128 -28.76 -1.91 -10.51
CA ASN A 128 -29.24 -3.11 -9.81
C ASN A 128 -30.51 -2.83 -8.97
N LEU A 129 -30.73 -1.59 -8.53
CA LEU A 129 -31.96 -1.17 -7.85
C LEU A 129 -33.17 -0.98 -8.78
N GLY A 130 -32.96 -0.68 -10.07
CA GLY A 130 -34.03 -0.57 -11.07
C GLY A 130 -34.50 -1.90 -11.67
N ARG A 131 -34.19 -3.02 -11.02
CA ARG A 131 -34.45 -4.39 -11.53
C ARG A 131 -35.22 -5.28 -10.53
N ILE A 132 -35.86 -4.67 -9.54
CA ILE A 132 -36.81 -5.30 -8.60
C ILE A 132 -38.21 -4.78 -8.91
#